data_AF-A0A850SK29-F1
#
_entry.id   AF-A0A850SK29-F1
#
_cell.length_a   1.000
_cell.length_b   1.000
_cell.length_c   1.000
_cell.angle_alpha   90.00
_cell.angle_beta   90.00
_cell.angle_gamma   90.00
#
_symmetry.space_group_name_H-M   'P 1'
#
loop_
_entity.id
_entity.type
_entity.pdbx_description
1 polymer ?
#
loop_
_entity_poly.entity_id
_entity_poly.type
_entity_poly.pdbx_seq_one_letter_code
_entity_poly.pdbx_strand_id
1 'polypeptide(L)'
;MSAIKFATAGIIGLFVLAAGLSYYGYQNTVYPIDRALGNLARAASAQTPYDLAEYIRAAKADLPKSGNPVWAFPTARTDFGLIQLELDRILSRANSIASLEPHSSAYSAGMSDIHVTLVAMQKDIVDAIPYMYVSTTNMAISAVWIAIILGLFAVMRRGKSRFSEFESQ
;
A
#
# COMPACT_ATOMS: atom_id res chain seq x y z
N MET A 1 42.96 -12.76 -2.50
CA MET A 1 41.52 -13.09 -2.37
C MET A 1 40.87 -12.76 -3.71
N SER A 2 40.36 -13.74 -4.47
CA SER A 2 40.06 -13.53 -5.91
C SER A 2 38.89 -12.57 -6.15
N ALA A 3 38.94 -11.79 -7.24
CA ALA A 3 37.92 -10.83 -7.65
C ALA A 3 36.49 -11.41 -7.70
N ILE A 4 36.38 -12.72 -7.95
CA ILE A 4 35.11 -13.46 -7.93
C ILE A 4 34.49 -13.44 -6.52
N LYS A 5 35.28 -13.61 -5.46
CA LYS A 5 34.75 -13.59 -4.07
C LYS A 5 34.21 -12.21 -3.68
N PHE A 6 34.85 -11.13 -4.14
CA PHE A 6 34.36 -9.76 -3.95
C PHE A 6 33.09 -9.48 -4.75
N ALA A 7 33.02 -9.94 -6.00
CA ALA A 7 31.82 -9.81 -6.82
C ALA A 7 30.62 -10.57 -6.21
N THR A 8 30.85 -11.80 -5.73
CA THR A 8 29.82 -12.59 -5.04
C THR A 8 29.35 -11.91 -3.76
N ALA A 9 30.27 -11.40 -2.93
CA ALA A 9 29.91 -10.67 -1.71
C ALA A 9 29.10 -9.40 -2.03
N GLY A 10 29.46 -8.67 -3.08
CA GLY A 10 28.72 -7.50 -3.54
C GLY A 10 27.29 -7.82 -3.99
N ILE A 11 27.11 -8.90 -4.77
CA ILE A 11 25.80 -9.36 -5.21
C ILE A 11 24.93 -9.78 -4.02
N ILE A 12 25.48 -10.55 -3.07
CA ILE A 12 24.75 -10.96 -1.86
C ILE A 12 24.34 -9.73 -1.04
N GLY A 13 25.26 -8.78 -0.82
CA GLY A 13 24.96 -7.54 -0.10
C GLY A 13 23.84 -6.75 -0.78
N LEU A 14 23.83 -6.71 -2.11
CA LEU A 14 22.79 -6.05 -2.89
C LEU A 14 21.42 -6.70 -2.72
N PHE A 15 21.33 -8.03 -2.71
CA PHE A 15 20.08 -8.73 -2.45
C PHE A 15 19.56 -8.51 -1.03
N VAL A 16 20.44 -8.52 -0.02
CA VAL A 16 20.06 -8.25 1.36
C VAL A 16 19.51 -6.82 1.50
N LEU A 17 20.17 -5.84 0.88
CA LEU A 17 19.70 -4.45 0.86
C LEU A 17 18.34 -4.33 0.17
N ALA A 18 18.18 -4.95 -1.00
CA ALA A 18 16.91 -4.94 -1.75
C ALA A 18 15.76 -5.58 -0.96
N ALA A 19 16.01 -6.70 -0.28
CA ALA A 19 15.03 -7.35 0.59
C ALA A 19 14.63 -6.45 1.77
N GLY A 20 15.61 -5.83 2.42
CA GLY A 20 15.37 -4.90 3.54
C GLY A 20 14.54 -3.68 3.12
N LEU A 21 14.89 -3.06 1.99
CA LEU A 21 14.15 -1.91 1.46
C LEU A 21 12.73 -2.30 1.00
N SER A 22 12.56 -3.47 0.39
CA SER A 22 11.24 -3.95 -0.02
C SER A 22 10.35 -4.24 1.18
N TYR A 23 10.90 -4.88 2.23
CA TYR A 23 10.18 -5.12 3.48
C TYR A 23 9.78 -3.81 4.15
N TYR A 24 10.71 -2.86 4.25
CA TYR A 24 10.42 -1.52 4.79
C TYR A 24 9.35 -0.80 3.97
N GLY A 25 9.42 -0.86 2.65
CA GLY A 25 8.40 -0.31 1.76
C GLY A 25 7.02 -0.89 2.06
N TYR A 26 6.90 -2.22 2.05
CA TYR A 26 5.64 -2.91 2.35
C TYR A 26 5.04 -2.50 3.71
N GLN A 27 5.86 -2.47 4.77
CA GLN A 27 5.40 -2.13 6.12
C GLN A 27 4.85 -0.71 6.25
N ASN A 28 5.37 0.24 5.47
CA ASN A 28 5.01 1.65 5.59
C ASN A 28 3.97 2.11 4.57
N THR A 29 3.80 1.41 3.45
CA THR A 29 2.89 1.85 2.39
C THR A 29 1.70 0.92 2.17
N VAL A 30 1.91 -0.40 2.21
CA VAL A 30 0.87 -1.37 1.85
C VAL A 30 0.20 -1.94 3.09
N TYR A 31 0.99 -2.41 4.05
CA TYR A 31 0.46 -3.08 5.24
C TYR A 31 -0.54 -2.22 6.03
N PRO A 32 -0.36 -0.89 6.18
CA PRO A 32 -1.40 -0.04 6.79
C PRO A 32 -2.72 -0.07 6.00
N ILE A 33 -2.68 -0.10 4.68
CA ILE A 33 -3.90 -0.20 3.85
C ILE A 33 -4.60 -1.54 4.08
N ASP A 34 -3.86 -2.64 4.13
CA ASP A 34 -4.43 -3.97 4.41
C ASP A 34 -5.12 -4.00 5.79
N ARG A 35 -4.50 -3.41 6.81
CA ARG A 35 -5.12 -3.26 8.14
C ARG A 35 -6.36 -2.38 8.10
N ALA A 36 -6.31 -1.27 7.37
CA ALA A 36 -7.45 -0.38 7.21
C ALA A 36 -8.63 -1.11 6.55
N LEU A 37 -8.39 -1.85 5.47
CA LEU A 37 -9.40 -2.67 4.81
C LEU A 37 -9.98 -3.74 5.74
N GLY A 38 -9.14 -4.40 6.53
CA GLY A 38 -9.60 -5.36 7.55
C GLY A 38 -10.51 -4.72 8.59
N ASN A 39 -10.19 -3.51 9.05
CA ASN A 39 -11.04 -2.76 9.97
C ASN A 39 -12.35 -2.30 9.29
N LEU A 40 -12.31 -1.82 8.04
CA LEU A 40 -13.52 -1.46 7.30
C LEU A 40 -14.44 -2.67 7.05
N ALA A 41 -13.87 -3.84 6.80
CA ALA A 41 -14.64 -5.08 6.68
C ALA A 41 -15.34 -5.43 8.00
N ARG A 42 -14.66 -5.28 9.14
CA ARG A 42 -15.29 -5.46 10.47
C ARG A 42 -16.38 -4.42 10.74
N ALA A 43 -16.13 -3.16 10.35
CA ALA A 43 -17.12 -2.09 10.47
C ALA A 43 -18.38 -2.40 9.65
N ALA A 44 -18.23 -2.96 8.43
CA ALA A 44 -19.35 -3.33 7.57
C ALA A 44 -20.16 -4.53 8.08
N SER A 45 -19.60 -5.34 9.00
CA SER A 45 -20.29 -6.46 9.67
C SER A 45 -20.71 -6.15 11.11
N ALA A 46 -20.42 -4.94 11.59
CA ALA A 46 -20.66 -4.57 12.98
C ALA A 46 -22.16 -4.59 13.31
N GLN A 47 -22.49 -5.03 14.52
CA GLN A 47 -23.89 -5.12 14.96
C GLN A 47 -24.37 -3.84 15.67
N THR A 48 -23.42 -3.02 16.13
CA THR A 48 -23.70 -1.78 16.86
C THR A 48 -23.01 -0.59 16.21
N PRO A 49 -23.59 0.62 16.30
CA PRO A 49 -22.95 1.84 15.79
C PRO A 49 -21.67 2.21 16.57
N TYR A 50 -21.52 1.73 17.81
CA TYR A 50 -20.32 1.94 18.62
C TYR A 50 -19.14 1.15 18.07
N ASP A 51 -19.30 -0.16 17.85
CA ASP A 51 -18.28 -1.04 17.27
C ASP A 51 -17.91 -0.57 15.85
N LEU A 52 -18.94 -0.21 15.07
CA LEU A 52 -18.77 0.36 13.74
C LEU A 52 -17.88 1.61 13.77
N ALA A 53 -18.16 2.55 14.68
CA ALA A 53 -17.39 3.77 14.79
C ALA A 53 -15.95 3.51 15.27
N GLU A 54 -15.74 2.54 16.17
CA GLU A 54 -14.41 2.13 16.60
C GLU A 54 -13.56 1.62 15.43
N TYR A 55 -14.09 0.66 14.66
CA TYR A 55 -13.38 0.11 13.51
C TYR A 55 -13.12 1.15 12.42
N ILE A 56 -14.05 2.07 12.17
CA ILE A 56 -13.80 3.17 11.23
C ILE A 56 -12.66 4.08 11.72
N ARG A 57 -12.61 4.43 13.01
CA ARG A 57 -11.50 5.24 13.54
C ARG A 57 -10.15 4.53 13.39
N ALA A 58 -10.11 3.22 13.64
CA ALA A 58 -8.91 2.41 13.42
C ALA A 58 -8.49 2.41 11.94
N ALA A 59 -9.43 2.21 11.01
CA ALA A 59 -9.15 2.28 9.58
C ALA A 59 -8.62 3.66 9.15
N LYS A 60 -9.24 4.75 9.63
CA LYS A 60 -8.79 6.12 9.34
C LYS A 60 -7.37 6.39 9.81
N ALA A 61 -6.96 5.81 10.95
CA ALA A 61 -5.61 5.98 11.49
C ALA A 61 -4.54 5.39 10.55
N ASP A 62 -4.86 4.26 9.93
CA ASP A 62 -3.97 3.54 9.02
C ASP A 62 -4.01 4.07 7.57
N LEU A 63 -5.12 4.66 7.13
CA LEU A 63 -5.24 5.24 5.78
C LEU A 63 -4.44 6.56 5.64
N PRO A 64 -3.87 6.83 4.44
CA PRO A 64 -3.33 8.13 4.10
C PRO A 64 -4.34 9.25 4.34
N LYS A 65 -3.86 10.42 4.80
CA LYS A 65 -4.74 11.55 5.13
C LYS A 65 -5.19 12.35 3.91
N SER A 66 -4.45 12.26 2.80
CA SER A 66 -4.71 13.01 1.58
C SER A 66 -3.93 12.41 0.40
N GLY A 67 -4.24 12.92 -0.79
CA GLY A 67 -3.54 12.56 -2.03
C GLY A 67 -4.24 11.46 -2.80
N ASN A 68 -3.89 11.36 -4.08
CA ASN A 68 -4.42 10.35 -4.98
C ASN A 68 -3.25 9.50 -5.48
N PRO A 69 -3.20 8.18 -5.18
CA PRO A 69 -2.13 7.33 -5.64
C PRO A 69 -2.21 7.09 -7.15
N VAL A 70 -3.39 7.23 -7.76
CA VAL A 70 -3.60 7.05 -9.20
C VAL A 70 -3.11 8.29 -9.95
N TRP A 71 -1.85 8.24 -10.38
CA TRP A 71 -1.18 9.36 -11.03
C TRP A 71 -1.56 9.56 -12.50
N ALA A 72 -1.91 8.49 -13.22
CA ALA A 72 -2.20 8.58 -14.65
C ALA A 72 -3.58 9.20 -14.92
N PHE A 73 -4.59 8.77 -14.16
CA PHE A 73 -5.99 9.19 -14.32
C PHE A 73 -6.67 9.23 -12.94
N PRO A 74 -6.35 10.23 -12.10
CA PRO A 74 -6.93 10.34 -10.76
C PRO A 74 -8.44 10.51 -10.82
N THR A 75 -9.16 9.85 -9.91
CA THR A 75 -10.61 10.02 -9.76
C THR A 75 -10.95 10.36 -8.32
N ALA A 76 -12.16 10.88 -8.08
CA ALA A 76 -12.65 11.16 -6.74
C ALA A 76 -12.70 9.90 -5.83
N ARG A 77 -12.88 8.71 -6.43
CA ARG A 77 -12.94 7.42 -5.70
C ARG A 77 -11.58 7.01 -5.14
N THR A 78 -10.50 7.39 -5.83
CA THR A 78 -9.14 7.03 -5.42
C THR A 78 -8.47 8.13 -4.61
N ASP A 79 -9.18 9.22 -4.31
CA ASP A 79 -8.65 10.33 -3.54
C ASP A 79 -8.78 10.05 -2.03
N PHE A 80 -7.65 9.87 -1.34
CA PHE A 80 -7.65 9.59 0.09
C PHE A 80 -8.16 10.75 0.95
N GLY A 81 -8.07 11.99 0.47
CA GLY A 81 -8.67 13.13 1.17
C GLY A 81 -10.20 13.06 1.15
N LEU A 82 -10.78 12.68 0.02
CA LEU A 82 -12.23 12.46 -0.10
C LEU A 82 -12.69 11.21 0.66
N ILE A 83 -11.91 10.13 0.63
CA ILE A 83 -12.19 8.92 1.43
C ILE A 83 -12.18 9.25 2.93
N GLN A 84 -11.20 10.01 3.42
CA GLN A 84 -11.14 10.42 4.83
C GLN A 84 -12.36 11.25 5.23
N LEU A 85 -12.78 12.18 4.37
CA LEU A 85 -13.97 12.99 4.56
C LEU A 85 -15.25 12.15 4.59
N GLU A 86 -15.36 11.14 3.72
CA GLU A 86 -16.51 10.26 3.70
C GLU A 86 -16.57 9.38 4.97
N LEU A 87 -15.43 8.88 5.43
CA LEU A 87 -15.35 8.17 6.70
C LEU A 87 -15.75 9.07 7.90
N ASP A 88 -15.44 10.36 7.86
CA ASP A 88 -15.92 11.32 8.87
C ASP A 88 -17.44 11.50 8.84
N ARG A 89 -18.03 11.58 7.65
CA ARG A 89 -19.49 11.65 7.50
C ARG A 89 -20.15 10.39 8.03
N ILE A 90 -19.59 9.21 7.73
CA ILE A 90 -20.11 7.95 8.23
C ILE A 90 -19.99 7.86 9.75
N LEU A 91 -18.89 8.32 10.35
CA LEU A 91 -18.77 8.41 11.81
C LEU A 91 -19.85 9.30 12.43
N SER A 92 -20.12 10.46 11.83
CA SER A 92 -21.18 11.35 12.29
C SER A 92 -22.56 10.69 12.18
N ARG A 93 -22.83 9.99 11.07
CA ARG A 93 -24.07 9.23 10.87
C ARG A 93 -24.21 8.09 11.87
N ALA A 94 -23.14 7.34 12.13
CA ALA A 94 -23.12 6.26 13.11
C ALA A 94 -23.45 6.77 14.52
N ASN A 95 -22.84 7.88 14.94
CA ASN A 95 -23.16 8.52 16.23
C ASN A 95 -24.63 8.98 16.30
N SER A 96 -25.19 9.45 15.19
CA SER A 96 -26.61 9.83 15.12
C SER A 96 -27.51 8.59 15.26
N ILE A 97 -27.17 7.48 14.61
CA ILE A 97 -27.90 6.20 14.72
C ILE A 97 -27.81 5.62 16.15
N ALA A 98 -26.68 5.80 16.83
CA ALA A 98 -26.48 5.34 18.21
C ALA A 98 -27.45 5.98 19.22
N SER A 99 -28.05 7.13 18.86
CA SER A 99 -29.07 7.80 19.68
C SER A 99 -30.50 7.31 19.42
N LEU A 100 -30.72 6.50 18.38
CA LEU A 100 -32.03 5.95 18.05
C LEU A 100 -32.37 4.74 18.92
N GLU A 101 -33.67 4.44 19.04
CA GLU A 101 -34.12 3.23 19.72
C GLU A 101 -33.58 1.97 19.01
N PRO A 102 -32.89 1.07 19.74
CA PRO A 102 -32.41 -0.18 19.19
C PRO A 102 -33.54 -0.98 18.53
N HIS A 103 -33.23 -1.66 17.42
CA HIS A 103 -34.19 -2.47 16.65
C HIS A 103 -35.35 -1.71 16.00
N SER A 104 -35.38 -0.38 16.09
CA SER A 104 -36.30 0.42 15.27
C SER A 104 -35.98 0.24 13.77
N SER A 105 -36.97 0.48 12.92
CA SER A 105 -36.80 0.46 11.46
C SER A 105 -35.75 1.48 11.00
N ALA A 106 -35.75 2.67 11.60
CA ALA A 106 -34.78 3.72 11.32
C ALA A 106 -33.35 3.32 11.73
N TYR A 107 -33.18 2.70 12.90
CA TYR A 107 -31.88 2.18 13.33
C TYR A 107 -31.34 1.13 12.35
N SER A 108 -32.18 0.14 12.00
CA SER A 108 -31.78 -0.98 11.15
C SER A 108 -31.48 -0.54 9.71
N ALA A 109 -32.30 0.36 9.16
CA ALA A 109 -32.07 0.94 7.85
C ALA A 109 -30.79 1.79 7.82
N GLY A 110 -30.57 2.61 8.86
CA GLY A 110 -29.37 3.44 8.98
C GLY A 110 -28.09 2.60 9.04
N MET A 111 -28.07 1.54 9.86
CA MET A 111 -26.94 0.61 9.94
C MET A 111 -26.70 -0.10 8.59
N SER A 112 -27.75 -0.60 7.94
CA SER A 112 -27.64 -1.28 6.65
C SER A 112 -27.08 -0.37 5.55
N ASP A 113 -27.52 0.88 5.49
CA ASP A 113 -27.02 1.84 4.49
C ASP A 113 -25.52 2.13 4.70
N ILE A 114 -25.09 2.29 5.96
CA ILE A 114 -23.68 2.45 6.28
C ILE A 114 -22.88 1.22 5.87
N HIS A 115 -23.37 0.00 6.13
CA HIS A 115 -22.66 -1.22 5.74
C HIS A 115 -22.44 -1.30 4.23
N VAL A 116 -23.47 -1.01 3.43
CA VAL A 116 -23.34 -0.97 1.96
C VAL A 116 -22.33 0.08 1.51
N THR A 117 -22.36 1.27 2.14
CA THR A 117 -21.40 2.35 1.84
C THR A 117 -19.97 1.94 2.18
N LEU A 118 -19.74 1.28 3.32
CA LEU A 118 -18.43 0.79 3.72
C LEU A 118 -17.88 -0.28 2.76
N VAL A 119 -18.73 -1.16 2.22
CA VAL A 119 -18.32 -2.15 1.20
C VAL A 119 -17.94 -1.45 -0.10
N ALA A 120 -18.69 -0.43 -0.53
CA ALA A 120 -18.35 0.35 -1.71
C ALA A 120 -17.00 1.08 -1.56
N MET A 121 -16.75 1.73 -0.41
CA MET A 121 -15.47 2.40 -0.15
C MET A 121 -14.30 1.43 -0.07
N GLN A 122 -14.48 0.21 0.46
CA GLN A 122 -13.44 -0.81 0.42
C GLN A 122 -13.01 -1.10 -1.02
N LYS A 123 -13.97 -1.22 -1.93
CA LYS A 123 -13.68 -1.39 -3.35
C LYS A 123 -12.91 -0.18 -3.92
N ASP A 124 -13.32 1.04 -3.59
CA ASP A 124 -12.63 2.25 -4.04
C ASP A 124 -11.17 2.30 -3.57
N ILE A 125 -10.89 1.89 -2.33
CA ILE A 125 -9.53 1.77 -1.79
C ILE A 125 -8.75 0.68 -2.52
N VAL A 126 -9.36 -0.50 -2.74
CA VAL A 126 -8.73 -1.62 -3.46
C VAL A 126 -8.35 -1.23 -4.89
N ASP A 127 -9.22 -0.48 -5.59
CA ASP A 127 -8.97 0.00 -6.94
C ASP A 127 -7.75 0.97 -6.98
N ALA A 128 -7.40 1.60 -5.85
CA ALA A 128 -6.25 2.50 -5.72
C ALA A 128 -4.92 1.77 -5.38
N ILE A 129 -4.96 0.56 -4.80
CA ILE A 129 -3.79 -0.18 -4.30
C ILE A 129 -2.70 -0.41 -5.38
N PRO A 130 -3.02 -0.84 -6.63
CA PRO A 130 -1.97 -1.10 -7.62
C PRO A 130 -1.05 0.09 -7.87
N TYR A 131 -1.61 1.30 -7.79
CA TYR A 131 -0.87 2.54 -8.02
C TYR A 131 -0.04 2.97 -6.79
N MET A 132 -0.36 2.47 -5.60
CA MET A 132 0.50 2.63 -4.43
C MET A 132 1.76 1.76 -4.53
N TYR A 133 1.65 0.56 -5.11
CA TYR A 133 2.81 -0.27 -5.43
C TYR A 133 3.65 0.35 -6.55
N VAL A 134 2.99 0.81 -7.62
CA VAL A 134 3.65 1.39 -8.80
C VAL A 134 3.56 2.92 -8.75
N SER A 135 4.02 3.49 -7.63
CA SER A 135 4.15 4.93 -7.48
C SER A 135 5.28 5.46 -8.37
N THR A 136 5.23 6.74 -8.73
CA THR A 136 6.27 7.40 -9.52
C THR A 136 7.65 7.28 -8.87
N THR A 137 7.71 7.37 -7.54
CA THR A 137 8.92 7.13 -6.75
C THR A 137 9.41 5.69 -6.86
N ASN A 138 8.53 4.70 -6.74
CA ASN A 138 8.91 3.29 -6.86
C ASN A 138 9.39 2.95 -8.27
N MET A 139 8.81 3.57 -9.30
CA MET A 139 9.27 3.44 -10.68
C MET A 139 10.69 4.01 -10.86
N ALA A 140 10.96 5.21 -10.32
CA ALA A 140 12.29 5.82 -10.38
C ALA A 140 13.35 4.95 -9.66
N ILE A 141 13.02 4.45 -8.46
CA ILE A 141 13.90 3.54 -7.71
C ILE A 141 14.13 2.24 -8.48
N SER A 142 13.10 1.69 -9.13
CA SER A 142 13.21 0.50 -9.96
C SER A 142 14.15 0.72 -11.16
N ALA A 143 14.10 1.90 -11.79
CA ALA A 143 15.03 2.25 -12.86
C ALA A 143 16.49 2.32 -12.36
N VAL A 144 16.72 2.83 -11.14
CA VAL A 144 18.05 2.82 -10.50
C VAL A 144 18.53 1.39 -10.28
N TRP A 145 17.68 0.49 -9.78
CA TRP A 145 18.03 -0.92 -9.60
C TRP A 145 18.44 -1.60 -10.91
N ILE A 146 17.69 -1.37 -11.99
CA ILE A 146 18.02 -1.88 -13.32
C ILE A 146 19.39 -1.34 -13.77
N ALA A 147 19.64 -0.05 -13.61
CA ALA A 147 20.92 0.57 -13.97
C ALA A 147 22.11 -0.03 -13.19
N ILE A 148 21.94 -0.29 -11.89
CA ILE A 148 22.97 -0.95 -11.07
C ILE A 148 23.27 -2.36 -11.59
N ILE A 149 22.23 -3.15 -11.88
CA ILE A 149 22.38 -4.52 -12.40
C ILE A 149 23.12 -4.50 -13.75
N LEU A 150 22.72 -3.61 -14.67
CA LEU A 150 23.39 -3.44 -15.96
C LEU A 150 24.85 -3.00 -15.80
N GLY A 151 25.13 -2.08 -14.87
CA GLY A 151 26.49 -1.65 -14.54
C GLY A 151 27.37 -2.80 -14.04
N LEU A 152 26.84 -3.63 -13.14
CA LEU A 152 27.54 -4.84 -12.66
C LEU A 152 27.85 -5.80 -13.80
N PHE A 153 26.87 -6.06 -14.69
CA PHE A 153 27.09 -6.90 -15.87
C PHE A 153 28.16 -6.33 -16.82
N ALA A 154 28.15 -5.01 -17.06
CA ALA A 154 29.15 -4.36 -17.91
C ALA A 154 30.57 -4.49 -17.33
N VAL A 155 30.74 -4.32 -16.02
CA VAL A 155 32.03 -4.52 -15.33
C VAL A 155 32.48 -5.97 -15.41
N MET A 156 31.60 -6.94 -15.14
CA MET A 156 31.92 -8.37 -15.25
C MET A 156 32.32 -8.76 -16.69
N ARG A 157 31.64 -8.23 -17.70
CA ARG A 157 31.95 -8.49 -19.12
C ARG A 157 33.33 -7.96 -19.51
N ARG A 158 33.70 -6.75 -19.07
CA ARG A 158 35.05 -6.18 -19.26
C ARG A 158 36.12 -6.97 -18.51
N GLY A 159 35.80 -7.53 -17.35
CA GLY A 159 36.70 -8.41 -16.62
C GLY A 159 37.03 -9.68 -17.41
N LYS A 160 36.00 -10.37 -17.94
CA LYS A 160 36.18 -11.60 -18.72
C LYS A 160 37.00 -11.41 -20.01
N SER A 161 36.81 -10.31 -20.74
CA SER A 161 37.56 -10.06 -21.99
C SER A 161 39.06 -9.88 -21.75
N ARG A 162 39.46 -9.31 -20.61
CA ARG A 162 40.88 -9.15 -20.26
C ARG A 162 41.53 -10.50 -19.94
N PHE A 163 40.83 -11.41 -19.27
CA PHE A 163 41.39 -12.73 -18.93
C PHE A 163 41.57 -13.63 -20.17
N SER A 164 40.69 -13.59 -21.17
CA SER A 164 40.85 -14.39 -22.39
C SER A 164 42.03 -13.92 -23.26
N GLU A 165 42.39 -12.63 -23.19
CA GLU A 165 43.51 -12.05 -23.94
C GLU A 165 44.87 -12.50 -23.41
N PHE A 166 44.96 -12.76 -22.09
CA PHE A 166 46.17 -13.29 -21.43
C PHE A 166 46.37 -14.80 -21.62
N GLU A 167 45.33 -15.57 -21.94
CA GLU A 167 45.45 -17.01 -22.24
C GLU A 167 45.81 -17.30 -23.71
N SER A 168 45.70 -16.30 -24.59
CA SER A 168 46.03 -16.41 -26.02
C SER A 168 47.45 -15.95 -26.38
N GLN A 169 48.28 -15.60 -25.40
CA GLN A 169 49.72 -15.31 -25.53
C GLN A 169 50.54 -16.43 -24.89
#